data_AF-A0A1Y4BN54-F1
#
_entry.id   AF-A0A1Y4BN54-F1
#
_cell.length_a   1.000
_cell.length_b   1.000
_cell.length_c   1.000
_cell.angle_alpha   90.00
_cell.angle_beta   90.00
_cell.angle_gamma   90.00
#
_symmetry.space_group_name_H-M   'P 1'
#
loop_
_entity.id
_entity.type
_entity.pdbx_description
1 polymer ?
#
loop_
_entity_poly.entity_id
_entity_poly.type
_entity_poly.pdbx_seq_one_letter_code
_entity_poly.pdbx_strand_id
1 'polypeptide(L)' 'MPEGVLTPRQALFSPGEERPLCQSEGEIAASPVAPYPPGVPVVAPGERIEKKTIAYLDQIGYNSDCRICV' A
#
# COMPACT_ATOMS: atom_id res chain seq x y z
N MET A 1 1.03 -8.85 -9.30
CA MET A 1 0.23 -7.64 -9.01
C MET A 1 -0.67 -7.92 -7.82
N PRO A 2 -0.96 -6.92 -6.98
CA PRO A 2 -1.91 -7.03 -5.87
C PRO A 2 -3.34 -7.34 -6.32
N GLU A 3 -4.17 -7.85 -5.42
CA GLU A 3 -5.61 -8.07 -5.66
C GLU A 3 -6.39 -6.75 -5.57
N GLY A 4 -7.13 -6.38 -6.63
CA GLY A 4 -8.01 -5.21 -6.62
C GLY A 4 -9.36 -5.51 -5.95
N VAL A 5 -9.58 -4.96 -4.76
CA VAL A 5 -10.79 -5.18 -3.94
C VAL A 5 -11.82 -4.06 -4.12
N LEU A 6 -11.35 -2.81 -4.20
CA LEU A 6 -12.17 -1.62 -4.41
C LEU A 6 -11.73 -0.87 -5.67
N THR A 7 -12.62 -0.04 -6.21
CA THR A 7 -12.17 0.96 -7.19
C THR A 7 -11.25 2.00 -6.51
N PRO A 8 -10.29 2.60 -7.22
CA PRO A 8 -9.42 3.62 -6.65
C PRO A 8 -10.20 4.79 -6.03
N ARG A 9 -11.33 5.16 -6.64
CA ARG A 9 -12.23 6.19 -6.10
C ARG A 9 -12.83 5.77 -4.76
N GLN A 10 -13.33 4.55 -4.63
CA GLN A 10 -13.91 4.09 -3.36
C GLN A 10 -12.88 4.04 -2.24
N ALA A 11 -11.66 3.58 -2.54
CA ALA A 11 -10.58 3.51 -1.56
C ALA A 11 -10.05 4.88 -1.13
N LEU A 12 -9.93 5.84 -2.06
CA LEU A 12 -9.51 7.21 -1.72
C LEU A 12 -10.52 7.95 -0.82
N PHE A 13 -11.80 7.58 -0.90
CA PHE A 13 -12.88 8.20 -0.13
C PHE A 13 -13.41 7.32 1.00
N SER A 14 -12.81 6.16 1.26
CA SER A 14 -13.18 5.34 2.42
C SER A 14 -12.65 5.98 3.71
N PRO A 15 -13.32 5.78 4.85
CA PRO A 15 -12.70 6.03 6.14
C PRO A 15 -11.41 5.20 6.21
N GLY A 16 -10.29 5.84 6.51
CA GLY A 16 -8.99 5.18 6.58
C GLY A 16 -8.27 5.43 7.90
N GLU A 17 -7.40 4.50 8.26
CA GLU A 17 -6.53 4.57 9.44
C GLU A 17 -5.07 4.58 9.00
N GLU A 18 -4.25 5.44 9.61
CA GLU A 18 -2.82 5.41 9.34
C GLU A 18 -2.13 4.29 10.10
N ARG A 19 -1.50 3.38 9.36
CA ARG A 19 -0.73 2.27 9.92
C ARG A 19 0.67 2.19 9.32
N PRO A 20 1.66 1.70 10.08
CA PRO A 20 2.95 1.33 9.51
C PRO A 20 2.77 0.28 8.41
N LEU A 21 3.44 0.46 7.27
CA LEU A 21 3.36 -0.47 6.13
C LEU A 21 3.65 -1.93 6.55
N CYS A 22 4.58 -2.13 7.48
CA CYS A 22 4.90 -3.45 8.03
C CYS A 22 3.74 -4.13 8.79
N GLN A 23 2.72 -3.38 9.19
CA GLN A 23 1.53 -3.85 9.92
C GLN A 23 0.26 -3.83 9.05
N SER A 24 0.37 -3.53 7.77
CA SER A 24 -0.77 -3.39 6.85
C SER A 24 -1.07 -4.66 6.03
N GLU A 25 -0.46 -5.80 6.36
CA GLU A 25 -0.70 -7.06 5.63
C GLU A 25 -2.18 -7.45 5.68
N GLY A 26 -2.78 -7.66 4.51
CA GLY A 26 -4.19 -8.05 4.37
C GLY A 26 -5.17 -6.88 4.29
N GLU A 27 -4.74 -5.67 4.61
CA GLU A 27 -5.57 -4.46 4.53
C GLU A 27 -5.72 -3.95 3.08
N ILE A 28 -6.70 -3.08 2.83
CA ILE A 28 -6.90 -2.44 1.53
C ILE A 28 -6.21 -1.08 1.57
N ALA A 29 -5.34 -0.78 0.61
CA ALA A 29 -4.69 0.52 0.56
C ALA A 29 -5.71 1.63 0.24
N ALA A 30 -5.80 2.66 1.07
CA ALA A 30 -6.55 3.89 0.76
C ALA A 30 -5.65 4.95 0.09
N SER A 31 -4.32 4.83 0.23
CA SER A 31 -3.31 5.68 -0.42
C SER A 31 -2.30 4.87 -1.24
N PRO A 32 -1.74 5.43 -2.33
CA PRO A 32 -0.75 4.72 -3.13
C PRO A 32 0.59 4.57 -2.41
N VAL A 33 1.27 3.44 -2.65
CA VAL A 33 2.68 3.24 -2.24
C VAL A 33 3.57 3.28 -3.47
N ALA A 34 4.33 4.36 -3.63
CA ALA A 34 5.19 4.60 -4.79
C ALA A 34 6.63 4.89 -4.34
N PRO A 35 7.50 3.86 -4.20
CA PRO A 35 8.90 4.06 -3.87
C PRO A 35 9.63 4.83 -4.98
N TYR A 36 10.58 5.67 -4.58
CA TYR A 36 11.45 6.41 -5.49
C TYR A 36 12.92 6.00 -5.31
N PRO A 37 13.71 5.89 -6.41
CA PRO A 37 13.31 5.91 -7.83
C PRO A 37 12.66 4.58 -8.27
N PRO A 38 11.74 4.53 -9.25
CA PRO A 38 11.35 5.57 -10.22
C PRO A 38 10.10 6.39 -9.85
N GLY A 39 9.44 6.13 -8.71
CA GLY A 39 8.18 6.82 -8.35
C GLY A 39 6.93 6.22 -8.99
N VAL A 40 6.98 4.94 -9.37
CA VAL A 40 5.83 4.19 -9.90
C VAL A 40 5.12 3.48 -8.73
N PRO A 41 3.77 3.51 -8.66
CA PRO A 41 3.02 2.83 -7.61
C PRO A 41 3.19 1.31 -7.68
N VAL A 42 3.59 0.72 -6.56
CA VAL A 42 3.64 -0.73 -6.32
C VAL A 42 2.30 -1.24 -5.77
N VAL A 43 1.61 -0.39 -5.01
CA VAL A 43 0.24 -0.60 -4.53
C VAL A 43 -0.58 0.63 -4.90
N ALA A 44 -1.70 0.40 -5.58
CA ALA A 44 -2.70 1.41 -5.89
C ALA A 44 -3.82 1.43 -4.84
N PRO A 45 -4.53 2.56 -4.67
CA PRO A 45 -5.72 2.60 -3.82
C PRO A 45 -6.76 1.56 -4.27
N GLY A 46 -7.30 0.81 -3.31
CA GLY A 46 -8.26 -0.26 -3.53
C GLY A 46 -7.63 -1.63 -3.75
N GLU A 47 -6.31 -1.70 -3.81
CA GLU A 47 -5.57 -2.96 -3.83
C GLU A 47 -5.29 -3.47 -2.41
N ARG A 48 -5.32 -4.79 -2.25
CA ARG A 48 -4.92 -5.44 -1.00
C ARG A 48 -3.41 -5.43 -0.84
N ILE A 49 -2.93 -5.00 0.32
CA ILE A 49 -1.51 -5.04 0.67
C ILE A 49 -1.16 -6.49 1.04
N GLU A 50 -0.45 -7.17 0.14
CA GLU A 50 -0.01 -8.54 0.36
C GLU A 50 1.38 -8.60 1.00
N LYS A 51 1.66 -9.69 1.74
CA LYS A 51 2.98 -9.97 2.33
C LYS A 51 4.13 -9.86 1.34
N LYS A 52 3.92 -10.34 0.10
CA LYS A 52 4.93 -10.29 -0.97
C LYS A 52 5.29 -8.85 -1.34
N THR A 53 4.32 -7.94 -1.25
CA THR A 53 4.50 -6.53 -1.58
C THR A 53 5.27 -5.81 -0.48
N ILE A 54 4.95 -6.09 0.78
CA ILE A 54 5.71 -5.57 1.94
C ILE A 54 7.15 -6.07 1.86
N ALA A 55 7.37 -7.37 1.65
CA ALA A 55 8.70 -7.95 1.52
C ALA A 55 9.49 -7.36 0.34
N TYR A 56 8.83 -7.10 -0.79
CA TYR A 56 9.46 -6.43 -1.93
C TYR A 56 9.89 -4.99 -1.59
N LEU A 57 9.02 -4.22 -0.94
CA LEU A 57 9.29 -2.85 -0.53
C LEU A 57 10.46 -2.80 0.48
N ASP A 58 10.48 -3.73 1.45
CA ASP A 58 11.57 -3.87 2.40
C ASP A 58 12.90 -4.23 1.71
N GLN A 59 12.86 -5.15 0.73
CA GLN A 59 14.04 -5.57 -0.03
C GLN A 59 14.68 -4.44 -0.86
N ILE A 60 13.87 -3.52 -1.40
CA ILE A 60 14.38 -2.35 -2.13
C ILE A 60 14.80 -1.20 -1.21
N GLY A 61 14.73 -1.39 0.12
CA GLY A 61 15.10 -0.39 1.11
C GLY A 61 14.06 0.71 1.31
N TYR A 62 12.81 0.48 0.94
CA TYR A 62 11.72 1.40 1.27
C TYR A 62 11.46 1.36 2.78
N ASN A 63 11.11 2.50 3.37
CA ASN A 63 10.90 2.57 4.81
C ASN A 63 9.61 1.80 5.19
N SER A 64 9.78 0.63 5.80
CA SER A 64 8.70 -0.24 6.28
C SER A 64 7.91 0.37 7.44
N ASP A 65 8.46 1.39 8.12
CA ASP A 65 7.75 2.18 9.14
C ASP A 65 6.98 3.38 8.55
N CYS A 66 7.06 3.59 7.22
CA CYS A 66 6.29 4.62 6.56
C CYS A 66 4.79 4.37 6.80
N ARG A 67 4.08 5.42 7.18
CA ARG A 67 2.64 5.35 7.47
C ARG A 67 1.87 5.38 6.16
N ILE A 68 1.02 4.39 5.96
CA ILE A 68 0.07 4.28 4.86
C ILE A 68 -1.35 4.38 5.41
N CYS A 69 -2.22 5.07 4.68
CA CYS A 69 -3.65 5.03 4.92
C CYS A 69 -4.21 3.72 4.35
N VAL A 70 -4.86 2.93 5.21
CA VAL A 70 -5.61 1.71 4.86
C VAL A 70 -7.08 1.86 5.21
#